data_AF-A0A0C2T4E9-F1
#
_entry.id   AF-A0A0C2T4E9-F1
#
_cell.length_a   1.000
_cell.length_b   1.000
_cell.length_c   1.000
_cell.angle_alpha   90.00
_cell.angle_beta   90.00
_cell.angle_gamma   90.00
#
_symmetry.space_group_name_H-M   'P 1'
#
loop_
_entity.id
_entity.type
_entity.pdbx_description
1 polymer ?
#
loop_
_entity_poly.entity_id
_entity_poly.type
_entity_poly.pdbx_seq_one_letter_code
_entity_poly.pdbx_strand_id
1 'polypeptide(L)'
;NLVAAYERLSERVRVTLRTQVGNARGLHDVQMEVRAFCDSAHNNYLEHVLDIRGPYELTDVFKCSARTIRRRAVEYGLRGPGLAPFLNEELPDGSLARRWVSSGKRARSAISGNAVALETVVASVLATFPGYGRCKVDGALRAQGIRVPRD
;
A
#
# COMPACT_ATOMS: atom_id res chain seq x y z
N ASN A 1 19.88 -7.27 5.31
CA ASN A 1 19.98 -6.61 6.63
C ASN A 1 20.54 -5.21 6.41
N LEU A 2 19.69 -4.17 6.43
CA LEU A 2 20.04 -2.79 6.03
C LEU A 2 21.12 -2.17 6.92
N VAL A 3 21.15 -2.54 8.21
CA VAL A 3 22.13 -2.01 9.18
C VAL A 3 23.56 -2.41 8.81
N ALA A 4 23.79 -3.69 8.52
CA ALA A 4 25.11 -4.20 8.11
C ALA A 4 25.59 -3.62 6.77
N ALA A 5 24.67 -3.35 5.84
CA ALA A 5 24.99 -2.71 4.57
C ALA A 5 25.36 -1.23 4.76
N TYR A 6 24.64 -0.52 5.62
CA TYR A 6 24.95 0.86 5.99
C TYR A 6 26.32 0.98 6.68
N GLU A 7 26.64 0.09 7.62
CA GLU A 7 27.93 0.10 8.32
C GLU A 7 29.11 -0.10 7.35
N ARG A 8 28.99 -1.06 6.42
CA ARG A 8 30.02 -1.27 5.38
C ARG A 8 30.20 -0.07 4.47
N LEU A 9 29.09 0.56 4.06
CA LEU A 9 29.11 1.74 3.21
C LEU A 9 29.73 2.95 3.94
N SER A 10 29.36 3.14 5.22
CA SER A 10 29.92 4.20 6.08
C SER A 10 31.43 4.06 6.24
N GLU A 11 31.91 2.83 6.45
CA GLU A 11 33.33 2.54 6.57
C GLU A 11 34.09 2.82 5.26
N ARG A 12 33.54 2.42 4.11
CA ARG A 12 34.12 2.72 2.79
C ARG A 12 34.20 4.22 2.54
N VAL A 13 33.13 4.97 2.79
CA VAL A 13 33.10 6.44 2.66
C VAL A 13 34.19 7.07 3.53
N ARG A 14 34.32 6.66 4.80
CA ARG A 14 35.36 7.16 5.70
C ARG A 14 36.77 6.89 5.17
N VAL A 15 37.04 5.67 4.71
CA VAL A 15 38.36 5.29 4.18
C VAL A 15 38.70 6.08 2.91
N THR A 16 37.74 6.24 2.00
CA THR A 16 37.96 6.98 0.74
C THR A 16 38.18 8.47 0.98
N LEU A 17 37.40 9.09 1.86
CA LEU A 17 37.59 10.50 2.24
C LEU A 17 38.91 10.74 2.98
N ARG A 18 39.45 9.73 3.68
CA ARG A 18 40.72 9.84 4.41
C ARG A 18 41.95 9.64 3.52
N THR A 19 41.80 8.99 2.37
CA THR A 19 42.88 8.69 1.41
C THR A 19 42.93 9.68 0.22
N GLN A 20 42.22 10.81 0.32
CA GLN A 20 41.78 11.62 -0.82
C GLN A 20 42.82 12.49 -1.53
N VAL A 21 44.12 12.22 -1.41
CA VAL A 21 45.08 12.78 -2.37
C VAL A 21 45.15 11.84 -3.58
N GLY A 22 44.29 12.07 -4.57
CA GLY A 22 44.44 11.53 -5.94
C GLY A 22 43.49 10.41 -6.41
N ASN A 23 42.64 9.82 -5.56
CA ASN A 23 41.78 8.69 -5.96
C ASN A 23 40.35 9.11 -6.37
N ALA A 24 40.23 9.80 -7.51
CA ALA A 24 38.93 10.25 -8.04
C ALA A 24 37.99 9.10 -8.46
N ARG A 25 38.53 7.97 -8.92
CA ARG A 25 37.72 6.79 -9.30
C ARG A 25 37.08 6.13 -8.07
N GLY A 26 37.86 5.91 -7.00
CA GLY A 26 37.32 5.36 -5.76
C GLY A 26 36.22 6.22 -5.15
N LEU A 27 36.31 7.55 -5.29
CA LEU A 27 35.24 8.45 -4.84
C LEU A 27 33.97 8.31 -5.69
N HIS A 28 34.11 8.18 -7.01
CA HIS A 28 32.97 8.00 -7.91
C HIS A 28 32.25 6.67 -7.66
N ASP A 29 33.00 5.58 -7.45
CA ASP A 29 32.44 4.26 -7.17
C ASP A 29 31.66 4.25 -5.85
N VAL A 30 32.20 4.89 -4.81
CA VAL A 30 31.51 5.05 -3.52
C VAL A 30 30.26 5.92 -3.66
N GLN A 31 30.29 7.00 -4.46
CA GLN A 31 29.09 7.80 -4.74
C GLN A 31 27.99 6.99 -5.42
N MET A 32 28.36 6.14 -6.39
CA MET A 32 27.40 5.25 -7.07
C MET A 32 26.79 4.24 -6.10
N GLU A 33 27.59 3.66 -5.21
CA GLU A 33 27.13 2.70 -4.20
C GLU A 33 26.22 3.35 -3.15
N VAL A 34 26.54 4.57 -2.70
CA VAL A 34 25.69 5.34 -1.78
C VAL A 34 24.35 5.65 -2.43
N ARG A 35 24.34 6.09 -3.70
CA ARG A 35 23.09 6.33 -4.44
C ARG A 35 22.25 5.07 -4.56
N ALA A 36 22.85 3.96 -4.98
CA ALA A 36 22.14 2.69 -5.09
C ALA A 36 21.56 2.22 -3.74
N PHE A 37 22.29 2.41 -2.64
CA PHE A 37 21.78 2.10 -1.30
C PHE A 37 20.59 3.00 -0.92
N CYS A 38 20.70 4.31 -1.13
CA CYS A 38 19.61 5.25 -0.89
C CYS A 38 18.36 4.94 -1.74
N ASP A 39 18.54 4.61 -3.02
CA ASP A 39 17.44 4.24 -3.91
C ASP A 39 16.76 2.94 -3.44
N SER A 40 17.54 1.94 -3.01
CA SER A 40 17.00 0.69 -2.48
C SER A 40 16.22 0.87 -1.16
N ALA A 41 16.68 1.75 -0.28
CA ALA A 41 16.02 2.07 0.97
C ALA A 41 14.75 2.89 0.74
N HIS A 42 14.78 3.83 -0.20
CA HIS A 42 13.63 4.63 -0.60
C HIS A 42 12.54 3.76 -1.23
N ASN A 43 12.91 2.84 -2.11
CA ASN A 43 11.97 1.90 -2.74
C ASN A 43 11.29 0.99 -1.71
N ASN A 44 12.04 0.44 -0.75
CA ASN A 44 11.48 -0.35 0.35
C ASN A 44 10.48 0.47 1.19
N TYR A 45 10.80 1.73 1.51
CA TYR A 45 9.90 2.60 2.25
C TYR A 45 8.62 2.88 1.45
N LEU A 46 8.73 3.22 0.17
CA LEU A 46 7.59 3.52 -0.68
C LEU A 46 6.67 2.30 -0.85
N GLU A 47 7.24 1.12 -1.07
CA GLU A 47 6.48 -0.14 -1.14
C GLU A 47 5.70 -0.38 0.16
N HIS A 48 6.37 -0.22 1.30
CA HIS A 48 5.75 -0.48 2.60
C HIS A 48 4.64 0.53 2.94
N VAL A 49 4.84 1.82 2.61
CA VAL A 49 3.79 2.83 2.78
C VAL A 49 2.62 2.59 1.82
N LEU A 50 2.89 2.13 0.59
CA LEU A 50 1.86 1.72 -0.36
C LEU A 50 1.05 0.50 0.10
N ASP A 51 1.62 -0.38 0.91
CA ASP A 51 0.90 -1.50 1.55
C ASP A 51 0.01 -1.03 2.69
N ILE A 52 0.55 -0.20 3.60
CA ILE A 52 -0.16 0.18 4.83
C ILE A 52 -1.29 1.17 4.56
N ARG A 53 -1.01 2.21 3.77
CA ARG A 53 -1.92 3.36 3.56
C ARG A 53 -2.60 3.36 2.20
N GLY A 54 -1.97 2.72 1.23
CA GLY A 54 -2.43 2.71 -0.14
C GLY A 54 -2.22 4.04 -0.88
N PRO A 55 -2.48 4.06 -2.20
CA PRO A 55 -2.13 5.19 -3.07
C PRO A 55 -3.03 6.42 -2.90
N TYR A 56 -4.18 6.30 -2.23
CA TYR A 56 -5.09 7.43 -2.01
C TYR A 56 -4.63 8.31 -0.83
N GLU A 57 -4.17 7.72 0.27
CA GLU A 57 -3.67 8.52 1.39
C GLU A 57 -2.33 9.20 1.08
N LEU A 58 -1.62 8.72 0.06
CA LEU A 58 -0.37 9.29 -0.41
C LEU A 58 -0.56 10.52 -1.29
N THR A 59 -1.78 10.83 -1.76
CA THR A 59 -2.01 11.98 -2.63
C THR A 59 -1.70 13.30 -1.96
N ASP A 60 -1.96 13.41 -0.66
CA ASP A 60 -1.74 14.63 0.11
C ASP A 60 -0.26 14.89 0.40
N VAL A 61 0.53 13.83 0.48
CA VAL A 61 1.98 13.87 0.69
C VAL A 61 2.69 14.23 -0.61
N PHE A 62 2.38 13.51 -1.70
CA PHE A 62 3.07 13.69 -2.98
C PHE A 62 2.43 14.76 -3.88
N LYS A 63 1.32 15.38 -3.45
CA LYS A 63 0.56 16.40 -4.20
C LYS A 63 0.25 15.97 -5.64
N CYS A 64 -0.05 14.68 -5.83
CA CYS A 64 -0.41 14.12 -7.13
C CYS A 64 -1.53 13.10 -7.00
N SER A 65 -2.21 12.81 -8.12
CA SER A 65 -3.33 11.89 -8.12
C SER A 65 -2.91 10.46 -7.78
N ALA A 66 -3.81 9.71 -7.12
CA ALA A 66 -3.58 8.29 -6.80
C ALA A 66 -3.30 7.44 -8.05
N ARG A 67 -3.83 7.85 -9.22
CA ARG A 67 -3.53 7.22 -10.51
C ARG A 67 -2.07 7.39 -10.90
N THR A 68 -1.52 8.60 -10.73
CA THR A 68 -0.11 8.90 -10.98
C THR A 68 0.80 8.08 -10.07
N ILE A 69 0.44 8.00 -8.78
CA ILE A 69 1.19 7.22 -7.78
C ILE A 69 1.23 5.74 -8.16
N ARG A 70 0.08 5.15 -8.50
CA ARG A 70 0.03 3.74 -8.96
C ARG A 70 0.84 3.51 -10.23
N ARG A 71 0.76 4.42 -11.20
CA ARG A 71 1.53 4.32 -12.44
C ARG A 71 3.04 4.30 -12.16
N ARG A 72 3.52 5.24 -11.34
CA ARG A 72 4.93 5.28 -10.92
C ARG A 72 5.35 4.04 -10.14
N ALA A 73 4.49 3.53 -9.25
CA ALA A 73 4.79 2.30 -8.53
C ALA A 73 5.00 1.09 -9.45
N VAL A 74 4.26 1.00 -10.55
CA VAL A 74 4.47 -0.04 -11.58
C VAL A 74 5.75 0.22 -12.39
N GLU A 75 6.00 1.47 -12.80
CA GLU A 75 7.22 1.84 -13.54
C GLU A 75 8.51 1.57 -12.75
N TYR A 76 8.48 1.78 -11.43
CA TYR A 76 9.60 1.49 -10.53
C TYR A 76 9.66 0.04 -10.05
N GLY A 77 8.76 -0.83 -10.51
CA GLY A 77 8.72 -2.24 -10.11
C GLY A 77 8.30 -2.51 -8.67
N LEU A 78 7.76 -1.51 -7.96
CA LEU A 78 7.27 -1.62 -6.58
C LEU A 78 5.92 -2.37 -6.50
N ARG A 79 5.17 -2.43 -7.60
CA ARG A 79 3.90 -3.15 -7.71
C ARG A 79 3.77 -3.78 -9.08
N GLY A 80 3.18 -4.97 -9.13
CA GLY A 80 2.74 -5.58 -10.39
C GLY A 80 1.60 -4.77 -11.04
N PRO A 81 1.43 -4.89 -12.37
CA PRO A 81 0.26 -4.35 -13.04
C PRO A 81 -1.01 -4.96 -12.43
N GLY A 82 -2.06 -4.14 -12.29
CA GLY A 82 -3.35 -4.62 -11.82
C GLY A 82 -3.91 -5.69 -12.75
N LEU A 83 -4.66 -6.64 -12.20
CA LEU A 83 -5.36 -7.66 -12.99
C LEU A 83 -6.26 -6.99 -14.04
N ALA A 84 -6.35 -7.61 -15.21
CA ALA A 84 -7.22 -7.15 -16.27
C ALA A 84 -8.67 -7.10 -15.76
N PRO A 85 -9.45 -6.05 -16.08
CA PRO A 85 -10.85 -5.92 -15.67
C PRO A 85 -11.79 -6.80 -16.52
N PHE A 86 -11.28 -7.90 -17.09
CA PHE A 86 -12.06 -8.84 -17.87
C PHE A 86 -11.54 -10.25 -17.63
N LEU A 87 -12.45 -11.22 -17.73
CA LEU A 87 -12.13 -12.64 -17.76
C LEU A 87 -12.29 -13.13 -19.20
N ASN A 88 -11.39 -14.00 -19.62
CA ASN A 88 -11.56 -14.73 -20.87
C ASN A 88 -12.42 -15.96 -20.58
N GLU A 89 -13.41 -16.19 -21.42
CA GLU A 89 -14.26 -17.38 -21.36
C GLU A 89 -14.22 -18.11 -22.68
N GLU A 90 -14.02 -19.42 -22.59
CA GLU A 90 -14.16 -20.31 -23.73
C GLU A 90 -15.64 -20.55 -23.99
N LEU A 91 -16.08 -20.18 -25.20
CA LEU A 91 -17.40 -20.49 -25.69
C LEU A 91 -17.48 -21.95 -26.13
N PRO A 92 -18.70 -22.51 -26.26
CA PRO A 92 -18.90 -23.88 -26.73
C PRO A 92 -18.31 -24.17 -28.11
N ASP A 93 -18.03 -23.13 -28.91
CA ASP A 93 -17.40 -23.21 -30.22
C ASP A 93 -15.86 -23.17 -30.19
N GLY A 94 -15.26 -23.11 -28.99
CA GLY A 94 -13.81 -22.99 -28.79
C GLY A 94 -13.25 -21.58 -28.98
N SER A 95 -14.10 -20.57 -29.23
CA SER A 95 -13.69 -19.17 -29.29
C SER A 95 -13.56 -18.54 -27.90
N LEU A 96 -12.69 -17.53 -27.76
CA LEU A 96 -12.52 -16.79 -26.50
C LEU A 96 -13.35 -15.51 -26.53
N ALA A 97 -14.36 -15.39 -25.66
CA ALA A 97 -15.02 -14.12 -25.41
C ALA A 97 -14.43 -13.43 -24.18
N ARG A 98 -14.36 -12.10 -24.23
CA ARG A 98 -14.02 -11.28 -23.06
C ARG A 98 -15.29 -10.91 -22.32
N ARG A 99 -15.43 -11.40 -21.09
CA ARG A 99 -16.43 -10.89 -20.15
C ARG A 99 -15.81 -9.78 -19.33
N TRP A 100 -16.27 -8.55 -19.52
CA TRP A 100 -15.88 -7.43 -18.67
C TRP A 100 -16.41 -7.63 -17.26
N VAL A 101 -15.50 -7.65 -16.29
CA VAL A 101 -15.83 -7.73 -14.88
C VAL A 101 -15.63 -6.34 -14.31
N SER A 102 -16.74 -5.62 -14.07
CA SER A 102 -16.65 -4.42 -13.26
C SER A 102 -16.01 -4.81 -11.92
N SER A 103 -15.06 -4.01 -11.42
CA SER A 103 -14.63 -4.15 -10.03
C SER A 103 -15.86 -3.84 -9.19
N GLY A 104 -16.61 -4.89 -8.84
CA GLY A 104 -17.88 -4.77 -8.15
C GLY A 104 -17.68 -3.92 -6.90
N LYS A 105 -18.71 -3.15 -6.53
CA LYS A 105 -18.78 -2.52 -5.21
C LYS A 105 -18.35 -3.59 -4.20
N ARG A 106 -17.24 -3.37 -3.45
CA ARG A 106 -16.77 -4.29 -2.41
C ARG A 106 -17.98 -4.80 -1.66
N ALA A 107 -18.09 -6.12 -1.52
CA ALA A 107 -19.26 -6.79 -0.95
C ALA A 107 -19.79 -5.97 0.24
N ARG A 108 -21.02 -5.45 0.12
CA ARG A 108 -21.67 -4.83 1.27
C ARG A 108 -21.75 -5.93 2.34
N SER A 109 -21.39 -5.59 3.58
CA SER A 109 -21.50 -6.52 4.70
C SER A 109 -22.87 -7.21 4.66
N ALA A 110 -22.96 -8.52 4.85
CA ALA A 110 -24.18 -9.31 4.66
C ALA A 110 -25.39 -8.80 5.48
N ILE A 111 -25.14 -8.00 6.52
CA ILE A 111 -26.13 -7.31 7.37
C ILE A 111 -26.78 -6.10 6.65
N SER A 112 -26.24 -5.67 5.50
CA SER A 112 -26.75 -4.56 4.68
C SER A 112 -28.16 -4.87 4.16
N GLY A 113 -29.17 -4.54 4.96
CA GLY A 113 -30.59 -4.78 4.68
C GLY A 113 -31.39 -5.36 5.85
N ASN A 114 -30.73 -5.78 6.94
CA ASN A 114 -31.41 -6.31 8.13
C ASN A 114 -31.19 -5.38 9.33
N ALA A 115 -32.13 -4.45 9.54
CA ALA A 115 -32.09 -3.46 10.61
C ALA A 115 -32.03 -4.11 12.00
N VAL A 116 -32.78 -5.19 12.21
CA VAL A 116 -32.85 -5.91 13.50
C VAL A 116 -31.50 -6.53 13.86
N ALA A 117 -30.80 -7.11 12.89
CA ALA A 117 -29.46 -7.65 13.10
C ALA A 117 -28.45 -6.55 13.46
N LEU A 118 -28.55 -5.37 12.81
CA LEU A 118 -27.69 -4.23 13.13
C LEU A 118 -27.97 -3.69 14.54
N GLU A 119 -29.23 -3.53 14.92
CA GLU A 119 -29.63 -3.10 16.27
C GLU A 119 -29.13 -4.06 17.35
N THR A 120 -29.21 -5.37 17.11
CA THR A 120 -28.71 -6.40 18.04
C THR A 120 -27.20 -6.28 18.26
N VAL A 121 -26.43 -6.01 17.21
CA VAL A 121 -24.97 -5.81 17.31
C VAL A 121 -24.65 -4.49 18.00
N VAL A 122 -25.37 -3.41 17.71
CA VAL A 122 -25.19 -2.12 18.39
C VAL A 122 -25.50 -2.24 19.88
N ALA A 123 -26.59 -2.93 20.23
CA ALA A 123 -26.96 -3.19 21.61
C ALA A 123 -25.89 -3.99 22.37
N SER A 124 -25.29 -5.01 21.75
CA SER A 124 -24.22 -5.79 22.39
C SER A 124 -22.94 -4.97 22.61
N VAL A 125 -22.59 -4.08 21.67
CA VAL A 125 -21.46 -3.15 21.81
C VAL A 125 -21.70 -2.17 22.97
N LEU A 126 -22.90 -1.60 23.06
CA LEU A 126 -23.25 -0.65 24.12
C LEU A 126 -23.42 -1.33 25.49
N ALA A 127 -23.86 -2.59 25.54
CA ALA A 127 -23.88 -3.37 26.77
C ALA A 127 -22.46 -3.61 27.31
N THR A 128 -21.49 -3.83 26.41
CA THR A 128 -20.09 -4.02 26.79
C THR A 128 -19.41 -2.70 27.15
N PHE A 129 -19.73 -1.62 26.43
CA PHE A 129 -19.14 -0.30 26.62
C PHE A 129 -20.21 0.81 26.61
N PRO A 130 -20.87 1.07 27.76
CA PRO A 130 -22.00 2.00 27.83
C PRO A 130 -21.65 3.46 27.48
N GLY A 131 -20.39 3.85 27.66
CA GLY A 131 -19.89 5.20 27.35
C GLY A 131 -19.45 5.41 25.89
N TYR A 132 -19.68 4.44 24.99
CA TYR A 132 -19.28 4.59 23.60
C TYR A 132 -20.19 5.57 22.85
N GLY A 133 -19.60 6.69 22.43
CA GLY A 133 -20.23 7.58 21.45
C GLY A 133 -20.23 6.99 20.03
N ARG A 134 -21.01 7.61 19.12
CA ARG A 134 -21.21 7.18 17.73
C ARG A 134 -19.93 6.79 16.99
N CYS A 135 -18.85 7.57 17.09
CA CYS A 135 -17.57 7.26 16.45
C CYS A 135 -16.93 5.95 16.94
N LYS A 136 -17.09 5.61 18.22
CA LYS A 136 -16.54 4.38 18.80
C LYS A 136 -17.38 3.16 18.43
N VAL A 137 -18.71 3.33 18.36
CA VAL A 137 -19.62 2.30 17.83
C VAL A 137 -19.33 2.01 16.36
N ASP A 138 -19.16 3.04 15.53
CA ASP A 138 -18.69 2.90 14.14
C ASP A 138 -17.39 2.10 14.06
N GLY A 139 -16.42 2.39 14.93
CA GLY A 139 -15.15 1.68 15.01
C GLY A 139 -15.32 0.19 15.34
N ALA A 140 -16.16 -0.12 16.33
CA ALA A 140 -16.44 -1.49 16.74
C ALA A 140 -17.13 -2.30 15.61
N LEU A 141 -18.12 -1.70 14.95
CA LEU A 141 -18.79 -2.31 13.78
C LEU A 141 -17.79 -2.57 12.65
N ARG A 142 -16.89 -1.63 12.37
CA ARG A 142 -15.84 -1.78 11.37
C ARG A 142 -14.87 -2.91 11.70
N ALA A 143 -14.50 -3.07 12.96
CA ALA A 143 -13.63 -4.16 13.42
C ALA A 143 -14.29 -5.55 13.22
N GLN A 144 -15.62 -5.61 13.30
CA GLN A 144 -16.41 -6.81 12.99
C GLN A 144 -16.72 -6.98 11.49
N GLY A 145 -16.13 -6.16 10.62
CA GLY A 145 -16.34 -6.20 9.17
C GLY A 145 -17.65 -5.58 8.70
N ILE A 146 -18.40 -4.93 9.58
CA ILE A 146 -19.67 -4.27 9.27
C ILE A 146 -19.39 -2.81 8.87
N ARG A 147 -19.88 -2.40 7.70
CA ARG A 147 -19.75 -1.02 7.21
C ARG A 147 -21.12 -0.37 7.17
N VAL A 148 -21.35 0.58 8.07
CA VAL A 148 -22.54 1.44 8.06
C VAL A 148 -22.23 2.70 7.23
N PRO A 149 -23.06 3.05 6.22
CA PRO A 149 -22.95 4.32 5.52
C PRO A 149 -23.12 5.49 6.50
N ARG A 150 -22.36 6.57 6.29
CA ARG A 150 -22.63 7.82 6.98
C ARG A 150 -23.50 8.66 6.05
N ASP A 151 -24.72 8.91 6.46
CA ASP A 151 -25.54 10.01 5.93
C ASP A 151 -24.96 11.35 6.39
#